data_AF-A0A964KBJ4-F1
#
_entry.id   AF-A0A964KBJ4-F1
#
_cell.length_a   1.000
_cell.length_b   1.000
_cell.length_c   1.000
_cell.angle_alpha   90.00
_cell.angle_beta   90.00
_cell.angle_gamma   90.00
#
_symmetry.space_group_name_H-M   'P 1'
#
loop_
_entity.id
_entity.type
_entity.pdbx_description
1 polymer ?
#
loop_
_entity_poly.entity_id
_entity_poly.type
_entity_poly.pdbx_seq_one_letter_code
_entity_poly.pdbx_strand_id
1 'polypeptide(L)' 'MPTIVETYEQLHPASARLNAEARQVFPDGTTHDNRFYGPFPIYVDRAQGSRKWDVDGR' A
#
# COMPACT_ATOMS: atom_id res chain seq x y z
N MET A 1 9.67 20.88 5.03
CA MET A 1 10.11 19.52 4.64
C MET A 1 8.94 18.60 4.89
N PRO A 2 8.60 17.68 3.97
CA PRO A 2 7.56 16.71 4.22
C PRO A 2 7.96 15.78 5.37
N THR A 3 6.99 15.38 6.17
CA THR A 3 7.11 14.33 7.18
C THR A 3 7.32 12.97 6.52
N ILE A 4 7.67 11.96 7.31
CA ILE A 4 7.80 10.57 6.83
C ILE A 4 6.46 10.08 6.27
N VAL A 5 5.34 10.43 6.92
CA VAL A 5 3.99 10.05 6.47
C VAL A 5 3.64 10.72 5.15
N GLU A 6 3.83 12.03 5.03
CA GLU A 6 3.58 12.76 3.78
C GLU A 6 4.44 12.23 2.62
N THR A 7 5.69 11.87 2.90
CA THR A 7 6.57 11.26 1.90
C THR A 7 6.02 9.90 1.48
N TYR A 8 5.61 9.03 2.41
CA TYR A 8 5.02 7.74 2.10
C TYR A 8 3.77 7.88 1.22
N GLU A 9 2.87 8.80 1.57
CA GLU A 9 1.65 9.04 0.78
C GLU A 9 1.95 9.56 -0.64
N GLN A 10 2.91 10.47 -0.78
CA GLN A 10 3.37 10.98 -2.08
C GLN A 10 4.02 9.90 -2.93
N LEU A 11 4.70 8.94 -2.29
CA LEU A 11 5.34 7.84 -3.00
C LEU A 11 4.32 6.75 -3.39
N HIS A 12 3.22 6.54 -2.67
CA HIS A 12 2.34 5.38 -2.90
C HIS A 12 0.87 5.72 -3.25
N PRO A 13 0.60 6.62 -4.22
CA PRO A 13 -0.77 7.06 -4.52
C PRO A 13 -1.68 5.97 -5.10
N ALA A 14 -1.16 5.03 -5.91
CA ALA A 14 -1.98 3.93 -6.42
C ALA A 14 -2.32 2.93 -5.32
N SER A 15 -1.39 2.65 -4.42
CA SER A 15 -1.66 1.83 -3.23
C SER A 15 -2.74 2.45 -2.33
N ALA A 16 -2.72 3.77 -2.14
CA ALA A 16 -3.77 4.49 -1.39
C ALA A 16 -5.16 4.28 -2.00
N ARG A 17 -5.26 4.43 -3.33
CA ARG A 17 -6.51 4.22 -4.07
C ARG A 17 -7.02 2.78 -3.93
N LEU A 18 -6.14 1.80 -4.11
CA LEU A 18 -6.51 0.38 -3.98
C LEU A 18 -6.93 0.03 -2.55
N ASN A 19 -6.32 0.62 -1.52
CA ASN A 19 -6.77 0.43 -0.15
C ASN A 19 -8.16 1.03 0.07
N ALA A 20 -8.44 2.21 -0.47
CA ALA A 20 -9.76 2.83 -0.39
C ALA A 20 -10.85 1.95 -1.04
N GLU A 21 -10.55 1.33 -2.18
CA GLU A 21 -11.43 0.35 -2.83
C GLU A 21 -11.60 -0.92 -1.98
N ALA A 22 -10.51 -1.48 -1.46
CA ALA A 22 -10.54 -2.70 -0.65
C ALA A 22 -11.35 -2.54 0.65
N ARG A 23 -11.31 -1.36 1.28
CA ARG A 23 -12.08 -1.06 2.51
C ARG A 23 -13.59 -1.06 2.29
N GLN A 24 -14.06 -1.00 1.04
CA GLN A 24 -15.50 -1.13 0.74
C GLN A 24 -15.99 -2.59 0.79
N VAL A 25 -15.07 -3.56 0.73
CA VAL A 25 -15.40 -4.99 0.61
C VAL A 25 -14.82 -5.84 1.73
N PHE A 26 -13.69 -5.44 2.32
CA PHE A 26 -13.03 -6.14 3.41
C PHE A 26 -12.91 -5.25 4.65
N PRO A 27 -13.13 -5.79 5.86
CA PRO A 27 -12.75 -5.11 7.10
C PRO A 27 -11.28 -4.66 7.04
N ASP A 28 -11.04 -3.40 7.39
CA ASP A 28 -9.71 -2.75 7.32
C ASP A 28 -9.00 -2.81 5.94
N GLY A 29 -9.72 -3.20 4.88
CA GLY A 29 -9.19 -3.33 3.53
C GLY A 29 -8.19 -4.48 3.35
N THR A 30 -8.17 -5.46 4.26
CA THR A 30 -7.27 -6.62 4.21
C THR A 30 -8.02 -7.94 4.42
N THR A 31 -7.46 -9.02 3.86
CA THR A 31 -7.89 -10.41 4.13
C THR A 31 -6.95 -11.13 5.09
N HIS A 32 -5.89 -10.47 5.56
CA HIS A 32 -4.90 -11.03 6.47
C HIS A 32 -4.33 -9.95 7.39
N ASP A 33 -4.51 -10.10 8.71
CA ASP A 33 -4.21 -9.06 9.70
C ASP A 33 -2.76 -8.57 9.66
N ASN A 34 -1.78 -9.47 9.44
CA ASN A 34 -0.36 -9.06 9.35
C ASN A 34 -0.03 -8.12 8.17
N ARG A 35 -0.97 -7.90 7.24
CA ARG A 35 -0.80 -6.95 6.13
C ARG A 35 -1.40 -5.58 6.43
N PHE A 36 -2.09 -5.42 7.55
CA PHE A 36 -2.62 -4.13 7.97
C PHE A 36 -1.52 -3.27 8.60
N TYR A 37 -1.32 -2.06 8.07
CA TYR A 37 -0.54 -1.01 8.70
C TYR A 37 -0.91 0.36 8.14
N GLY A 38 -0.61 1.41 8.91
CA GLY A 38 -0.91 2.80 8.55
C GLY A 38 0.22 3.50 7.76
N PRO A 39 -0.11 4.51 6.93
CA PRO A 39 -1.45 5.05 6.68
C PRO A 39 -2.32 4.14 5.78
N PHE A 40 -1.70 3.31 4.96
CA PHE A 40 -2.30 2.22 4.19
C PHE A 40 -1.18 1.27 3.73
N PRO A 41 -1.47 -0.01 3.46
CA PRO A 41 -0.47 -0.95 2.98
C PRO A 41 -0.07 -0.71 1.51
N ILE A 42 1.16 -1.08 1.14
CA ILE A 42 1.59 -1.12 -0.26
C ILE A 42 0.94 -2.31 -0.96
N TYR A 43 0.57 -2.11 -2.23
CA TYR A 43 0.06 -3.17 -3.09
C TYR A 43 1.18 -3.60 -4.02
N VAL A 44 1.59 -4.87 -3.96
CA VAL A 44 2.70 -5.42 -4.75
C VAL A 44 2.18 -6.03 -6.05
N ASP A 45 2.67 -5.56 -7.20
CA ASP A 45 2.30 -6.09 -8.52
C ASP A 45 3.31 -7.14 -9.02
N ARG A 46 4.61 -6.98 -8.69
CA ARG A 46 5.65 -7.87 -9.18
C ARG A 46 6.67 -8.23 -8.10
N ALA A 47 7.21 -9.43 -8.16
CA ALA A 47 8.36 -9.84 -7.36
C ALA A 47 9.31 -10.73 -8.18
N GLN A 48 10.62 -10.60 -7.94
CA GLN A 48 11.65 -11.41 -8.60
C GLN A 48 12.85 -11.57 -7.66
N GLY A 49 13.16 -12.81 -7.30
CA GLY A 49 14.19 -13.10 -6.30
C GLY A 49 13.89 -12.42 -4.97
N SER A 50 14.82 -11.62 -4.47
CA SER A 50 14.69 -10.85 -3.23
C SER A 50 14.06 -9.46 -3.39
N ARG A 51 13.57 -9.12 -4.59
CA ARG A 51 13.00 -7.79 -4.90
C ARG A 51 11.50 -7.85 -5.16
N LYS A 52 10.79 -6.80 -4.74
CA LYS A 52 9.35 -6.59 -4.97
C LYS A 52 9.16 -5.19 -5.53
N TRP A 53 8.13 -5.03 -6.34
CA TRP A 53 7.68 -3.77 -6.89
C TRP A 53 6.23 -3.54 -6.55
N ASP A 54 5.96 -2.38 -5.97
CA ASP A 54 4.57 -1.97 -5.77
C ASP A 54 3.89 -1.57 -7.08
N VAL A 55 2.58 -1.35 -7.01
CA VAL A 55 1.73 -0.88 -8.13
C VAL A 55 2.11 0.53 -8.61
N ASP A 56 2.93 1.25 -7.84
CA ASP A 56 3.48 2.56 -8.19
C ASP A 56 4.89 2.42 -8.86
N GLY A 57 5.39 1.19 -9.03
CA GLY A 57 6.63 0.87 -9.74
C GLY A 57 7.92 0.92 -8.91
N ARG A 58 7.83 1.01 -7.57
CA ARG A 58 9.00 1.11 -6.67
C ARG A 58 9.55 -0.23 -6.24
#